data_AF-A0A0H5R3T4-F1
#
_entry.id   AF-A0A0H5R3T4-F1
#
_cell.length_a   1.000
_cell.length_b   1.000
_cell.length_c   1.000
_cell.angle_alpha   90.00
_cell.angle_beta   90.00
_cell.angle_gamma   90.00
#
_symmetry.space_group_name_H-M   'P 1'
#
loop_
_entity.id
_entity.type
_entity.pdbx_description
1 polymer ?
#
loop_
_entity_poly.entity_id
_entity_poly.type
_entity_poly.pdbx_seq_one_letter_code
_entity_poly.pdbx_strand_id
1 'polypeptide(L)'
;MTIRCSQCNQLFPTLAARKLHVRNIHQASVIVQLLDGSQRCIRRDSRSNLFTCPVSDCSFVNDNPGNFKRHVSSCCQSLEPNAEILPNDSGDPHQFRFQYGYWVHEEFNLIICKSCRYALNPVIRTICRHSKRKHQQNITPSDVKRAMSILDSEIVGSDHHSLRKFMIPGSELIEPVQGIKLHYGFQCVDCSYYCREAESIRKHWSIIHAGSISQSSVFRQVHVQTLFKGPKTRFFGVNALQPLKQTVELDARDVDAAFEALHLNNPTIAVSALLDEHTRHPFFRSTNWDRLIENDFQLFDPAILIEIVALANDHDPLENLVLDACIDYIDTVHNLLLRVPFVATRKILSGNS
;
A
#
# COMPACT_ATOMS: atom_id res chain seq x y z
N MET A 1 -21.92 2.38 -29.21
CA MET A 1 -22.92 2.96 -28.29
C MET A 1 -22.20 3.91 -27.34
N THR A 2 -22.73 5.10 -27.11
CA THR A 2 -22.19 6.08 -26.14
C THR A 2 -22.99 6.01 -24.85
N ILE A 3 -22.32 6.22 -23.72
CA ILE A 3 -22.87 6.03 -22.37
C ILE A 3 -22.89 7.37 -21.67
N ARG A 4 -24.06 7.80 -21.18
CA ARG A 4 -24.25 9.09 -20.51
C ARG A 4 -23.89 9.02 -19.02
N CYS A 5 -23.31 10.07 -18.47
CA CYS A 5 -23.19 10.24 -17.02
C CYS A 5 -24.57 10.49 -16.40
N SER A 6 -24.84 9.94 -15.21
CA SER A 6 -26.10 10.17 -14.49
C SER A 6 -26.12 11.51 -13.73
N GLN A 7 -24.97 12.15 -13.59
CA GLN A 7 -24.77 13.34 -12.76
C GLN A 7 -24.37 14.57 -13.59
N CYS A 8 -24.16 14.41 -14.91
CA CYS A 8 -23.96 15.51 -15.85
C CYS A 8 -24.27 15.09 -17.30
N ASN A 9 -24.23 16.04 -18.23
CA ASN A 9 -24.56 15.81 -19.64
C ASN A 9 -23.42 15.22 -20.49
N GLN A 10 -22.34 14.72 -19.88
CA GLN A 10 -21.22 14.15 -20.63
C GLN A 10 -21.50 12.73 -21.13
N LEU A 11 -20.94 12.41 -22.31
CA LEU A 11 -21.08 11.13 -23.01
C LEU A 11 -19.71 10.46 -23.12
N PHE A 12 -19.66 9.15 -22.90
CA PHE A 12 -18.42 8.36 -22.89
C PHE A 12 -18.49 7.18 -23.85
N PRO A 13 -17.37 6.79 -24.46
CA PRO A 13 -17.32 5.65 -25.38
C PRO A 13 -17.34 4.29 -24.66
N THR A 14 -17.00 4.25 -23.37
CA THR A 14 -16.92 3.01 -22.57
C THR A 14 -17.40 3.23 -21.13
N LEU A 15 -17.84 2.15 -20.48
CA LEU A 15 -18.24 2.17 -19.06
C LEU A 15 -17.07 2.56 -18.16
N ALA A 16 -15.85 2.09 -18.48
CA ALA A 16 -14.65 2.42 -17.73
C ALA A 16 -14.34 3.93 -17.75
N ALA A 17 -14.48 4.57 -18.92
CA ALA A 17 -14.30 6.02 -19.06
C ALA A 17 -15.36 6.81 -18.27
N ARG A 18 -16.63 6.40 -18.32
CA ARG A 18 -17.69 6.99 -17.49
C ARG A 18 -17.39 6.83 -15.99
N LYS A 19 -17.01 5.64 -15.53
CA LYS A 19 -16.67 5.37 -14.12
C LYS A 19 -15.50 6.23 -13.64
N LEU A 20 -14.47 6.39 -14.47
CA LEU A 20 -13.33 7.25 -14.17
C LEU A 20 -13.75 8.72 -14.08
N HIS A 21 -14.62 9.17 -14.98
CA HIS A 21 -15.19 10.52 -14.94
C HIS A 21 -16.00 10.76 -13.66
N VAL A 22 -16.95 9.87 -13.32
CA VAL A 22 -17.77 9.99 -12.10
C VAL A 22 -16.88 10.07 -10.86
N ARG A 23 -15.87 9.20 -10.78
CA ARG A 23 -14.89 9.23 -9.69
C ARG A 23 -14.14 10.56 -9.64
N ASN A 24 -13.64 11.08 -10.76
CA ASN A 24 -12.78 12.27 -10.73
C ASN A 24 -13.56 13.57 -10.56
N ILE A 25 -14.79 13.65 -11.06
CA ILE A 25 -15.55 14.90 -11.16
C ILE A 25 -16.66 14.97 -10.11
N HIS A 26 -17.36 13.87 -9.86
CA HIS A 26 -18.56 13.86 -9.03
C HIS A 26 -18.38 13.23 -7.65
N GLN A 27 -17.23 12.60 -7.38
CA GLN A 27 -16.93 12.13 -6.04
C GLN A 27 -16.87 13.31 -5.07
N ALA A 28 -17.91 13.47 -4.25
CA ALA A 28 -18.07 14.60 -3.34
C ALA A 28 -17.18 14.51 -2.09
N SER A 29 -16.74 13.30 -1.74
CA SER A 29 -15.91 13.08 -0.56
C SER A 29 -14.88 11.96 -0.74
N VAL A 30 -13.81 12.03 0.05
CA VAL A 30 -12.73 11.05 0.10
C VAL A 30 -12.37 10.73 1.53
N ILE A 31 -12.26 9.45 1.85
CA ILE A 31 -11.70 9.00 3.13
C ILE A 31 -10.18 8.91 2.98
N VAL A 32 -9.47 9.58 3.89
CA VAL A 32 -8.01 9.55 4.02
C VAL A 32 -7.62 9.03 5.40
N GLN A 33 -6.50 8.32 5.47
CA GLN A 33 -5.92 7.89 6.75
C GLN A 33 -4.84 8.90 7.18
N LEU A 34 -4.91 9.34 8.43
CA LEU A 34 -3.96 10.25 9.05
C LEU A 34 -2.85 9.49 9.79
N LEU A 35 -1.85 10.23 10.28
CA LEU A 35 -0.69 9.69 11.02
C LEU A 35 -1.07 8.87 12.26
N ASP A 36 -2.06 9.34 13.01
CA ASP A 36 -2.57 8.69 14.22
C ASP A 36 -3.36 7.39 13.92
N GLY A 37 -3.43 6.99 12.64
CA GLY A 37 -4.21 5.85 12.17
C GLY A 37 -5.70 6.16 12.02
N SER A 38 -6.16 7.34 12.44
CA SER A 38 -7.55 7.76 12.28
C SER A 38 -7.89 7.97 10.80
N GLN A 39 -9.16 7.80 10.48
CA GLN A 39 -9.68 8.11 9.16
C GLN A 39 -10.49 9.39 9.22
N ARG A 40 -10.28 10.28 8.25
CA ARG A 40 -11.09 11.48 8.06
C ARG A 40 -11.76 11.47 6.70
N CYS A 41 -13.06 11.78 6.69
CA CYS A 41 -13.82 12.03 5.49
C CYS A 41 -13.67 13.51 5.10
N ILE A 42 -12.97 13.77 3.99
CA ILE A 42 -12.77 15.11 3.44
C ILE A 42 -13.77 15.31 2.32
N ARG A 43 -14.62 16.33 2.48
CA ARG A 43 -15.58 16.75 1.45
C ARG A 43 -14.91 17.78 0.52
N ARG A 44 -15.33 17.80 -0.74
CA ARG A 44 -14.99 18.91 -1.64
C ARG A 44 -15.55 20.21 -1.09
N ASP A 45 -14.76 21.27 -1.21
CA ASP A 45 -15.23 22.61 -0.96
C ASP A 45 -16.30 23.00 -2.00
N SER A 46 -17.42 23.56 -1.52
CA SER A 46 -18.60 23.82 -2.35
C SER A 46 -18.41 24.99 -3.33
N ARG A 47 -17.40 25.84 -3.12
CA ARG A 47 -17.12 26.99 -3.99
C ARG A 47 -16.07 26.67 -5.05
N SER A 48 -15.01 25.95 -4.66
CA SER A 48 -13.87 25.65 -5.52
C SER A 48 -13.92 24.26 -6.16
N ASN A 49 -14.77 23.36 -5.66
CA ASN A 49 -14.82 21.94 -6.04
C ASN A 49 -13.49 21.20 -5.82
N LEU A 50 -12.64 21.66 -4.90
CA LEU A 50 -11.35 21.05 -4.57
C LEU A 50 -11.39 20.33 -3.21
N PHE A 51 -10.52 19.33 -3.04
CA PHE A 51 -10.20 18.76 -1.74
C PHE A 51 -9.03 19.51 -1.11
N THR A 52 -9.16 19.87 0.17
CA THR A 52 -8.11 20.55 0.94
C THR A 52 -7.47 19.59 1.92
N CYS A 53 -6.13 19.62 2.00
CA CYS A 53 -5.39 18.75 2.89
C CYS A 53 -5.75 19.05 4.36
N PRO A 54 -6.12 18.04 5.18
CA PRO A 54 -6.46 18.25 6.59
C PRO A 54 -5.24 18.37 7.52
N VAL A 55 -4.03 18.24 6.98
CA VAL A 55 -2.78 18.28 7.74
C VAL A 55 -2.43 19.73 8.06
N SER A 56 -2.15 20.04 9.33
CA SER A 56 -1.72 21.36 9.79
C SER A 56 -0.52 21.85 8.98
N ASP A 57 -0.53 23.11 8.59
CA ASP A 57 0.51 23.78 7.76
C ASP A 57 0.65 23.25 6.32
N CYS A 58 -0.28 22.42 5.84
CA CYS A 58 -0.35 22.01 4.44
C CYS A 58 -1.40 22.81 3.66
N SER A 59 -0.96 23.58 2.67
CA SER A 59 -1.84 24.35 1.77
C SER A 59 -2.22 23.59 0.48
N PHE A 60 -1.95 22.29 0.40
CA PHE A 60 -2.21 21.51 -0.80
C PHE A 60 -3.71 21.33 -1.05
N VAL A 61 -4.12 21.61 -2.28
CA VAL A 61 -5.48 21.40 -2.79
C VAL A 61 -5.45 20.61 -4.10
N ASN A 62 -6.43 19.75 -4.33
CA ASN A 62 -6.55 19.02 -5.59
C ASN A 62 -7.99 18.64 -5.90
N ASP A 63 -8.37 18.61 -7.17
CA ASP A 63 -9.67 18.15 -7.65
C ASP A 63 -9.72 16.63 -7.89
N ASN A 64 -8.57 15.96 -8.01
CA ASN A 64 -8.52 14.53 -8.26
C ASN A 64 -8.44 13.73 -6.94
N PRO A 65 -9.42 12.88 -6.63
CA PRO A 65 -9.44 12.06 -5.41
C PRO A 65 -8.18 11.21 -5.21
N GLY A 66 -7.68 10.59 -6.27
CA GLY A 66 -6.53 9.70 -6.20
C GLY A 66 -5.22 10.43 -5.92
N ASN A 67 -5.01 11.58 -6.56
CA ASN A 67 -3.85 12.42 -6.29
C ASN A 67 -3.92 13.03 -4.89
N PHE A 68 -5.10 13.46 -4.45
CA PHE A 68 -5.32 13.95 -3.10
C PHE A 68 -4.99 12.90 -2.03
N LYS A 69 -5.55 11.68 -2.13
CA LYS A 69 -5.24 10.58 -1.19
C LYS A 69 -3.74 10.27 -1.13
N ARG A 70 -3.07 10.25 -2.29
CA ARG A 70 -1.62 10.01 -2.36
C ARG A 70 -0.83 11.12 -1.68
N HIS A 71 -1.23 12.38 -1.88
CA HIS A 71 -0.63 13.51 -1.20
C HIS A 71 -0.78 13.37 0.32
N VAL A 72 -2.00 13.20 0.85
CA VAL A 72 -2.24 13.14 2.31
C VAL A 72 -1.42 12.04 2.96
N SER A 73 -1.33 10.85 2.34
CA SER A 73 -0.50 9.75 2.83
C SER A 73 0.99 10.11 2.91
N SER A 74 1.51 10.84 1.90
CA SER A 74 2.89 11.31 1.90
C SER A 74 3.12 12.48 2.87
N CYS A 75 2.15 13.40 2.97
CA CYS A 75 2.22 14.61 3.79
C CYS A 75 2.21 14.26 5.29
N CYS A 76 1.40 13.26 5.65
CA CYS A 76 1.41 12.63 6.97
C CYS A 76 2.81 12.10 7.29
N GLN A 77 3.43 11.30 6.41
CA GLN A 77 4.75 10.69 6.67
C GLN A 77 5.89 11.70 6.84
N SER A 78 5.74 12.94 6.37
CA SER A 78 6.75 14.00 6.50
C SER A 78 6.71 14.75 7.84
N LEU A 79 5.67 14.58 8.67
CA LEU A 79 5.52 15.26 9.97
C LEU A 79 5.92 14.39 11.18
N GLU A 80 6.34 13.16 10.97
CA GLU A 80 6.97 12.35 12.04
C GLU A 80 8.24 13.08 12.54
N PRO A 81 8.42 13.28 13.87
CA PRO A 81 9.75 13.43 14.44
C PRO A 81 10.45 12.07 14.30
N ASN A 82 10.92 11.78 13.10
CA ASN A 82 11.80 10.65 12.85
C ASN A 82 13.04 10.88 13.69
N ALA A 83 13.40 9.91 14.53
CA ALA A 83 14.61 9.92 15.36
C ALA A 83 15.81 10.49 14.59
N GLU A 84 16.06 11.78 14.78
CA GLU A 84 17.25 12.46 14.36
C GLU A 84 18.35 12.01 15.32
N ILE A 85 19.01 10.91 14.97
CA ILE A 85 20.43 10.82 15.28
C ILE A 85 21.12 11.64 14.19
N LEU A 86 21.02 12.96 14.31
CA LEU A 86 21.91 13.89 13.61
C LEU A 86 23.27 13.83 14.32
N PRO A 87 24.37 13.52 13.61
CA PRO A 87 25.70 13.69 14.16
C PRO A 87 25.92 15.17 14.48
N ASN A 88 26.54 15.39 15.64
CA ASN A 88 26.85 16.70 16.22
C ASN A 88 27.37 17.71 15.21
N ASP A 89 26.82 18.92 15.34
CA ASP A 89 27.19 20.12 14.61
C ASP A 89 28.56 20.62 15.10
N SER A 90 29.61 20.30 14.36
CA SER A 90 30.91 20.94 14.50
C SER A 90 31.58 21.08 13.14
N GLY A 91 31.28 22.19 12.45
CA GLY A 91 32.13 22.87 11.46
C GLY A 91 32.57 22.09 10.21
N ASP A 92 32.36 22.70 9.03
CA ASP A 92 33.04 22.33 7.76
C ASP A 92 32.55 21.01 7.10
N PRO A 93 32.85 20.72 5.82
CA PRO A 93 32.05 20.01 4.79
C PRO A 93 30.51 20.06 4.70
N HIS A 94 29.81 20.59 5.70
CA HIS A 94 28.36 20.42 5.87
C HIS A 94 27.46 21.25 4.93
N GLN A 95 27.97 22.24 4.17
CA GLN A 95 27.12 23.08 3.32
C GLN A 95 26.39 22.31 2.20
N PHE A 96 27.02 21.31 1.56
CA PHE A 96 26.30 20.46 0.61
C PHE A 96 25.26 19.55 1.30
N ARG A 97 25.54 19.16 2.55
CA ARG A 97 24.66 18.33 3.39
C ARG A 97 23.35 19.05 3.76
N PHE A 98 23.36 20.39 3.83
CA PHE A 98 22.18 21.18 4.22
C PHE A 98 21.53 21.91 3.05
N GLN A 99 22.29 22.48 2.12
CA GLN A 99 21.75 23.39 1.10
C GLN A 99 20.93 22.67 0.01
N TYR A 100 21.26 21.43 -0.31
CA TYR A 100 20.68 20.72 -1.46
C TYR A 100 19.89 19.46 -1.09
N GLY A 101 19.70 19.17 0.20
CA GLY A 101 18.93 18.01 0.64
C GLY A 101 19.60 16.66 0.36
N TYR A 102 20.94 16.62 0.28
CA TYR A 102 21.73 15.40 0.22
C TYR A 102 22.50 15.21 1.52
N TRP A 103 22.96 13.99 1.80
CA TRP A 103 23.97 13.77 2.83
C TRP A 103 24.90 12.65 2.37
N VAL A 104 26.10 12.60 2.94
CA VAL A 104 27.11 11.59 2.61
C VAL A 104 27.16 10.59 3.74
N HIS A 105 26.91 9.32 3.44
CA HIS A 105 27.07 8.23 4.39
C HIS A 105 28.55 7.91 4.53
N GLU A 106 29.13 8.19 5.69
CA GLU A 106 30.59 8.15 5.90
C GLU A 106 31.17 6.73 5.75
N GLU A 107 30.51 5.71 6.33
CA GLU A 107 31.01 4.33 6.26
C GLU A 107 31.08 3.77 4.82
N PHE A 108 30.13 4.14 3.97
CA PHE A 108 30.00 3.59 2.62
C PHE A 108 30.35 4.59 1.51
N ASN A 109 30.69 5.82 1.89
CA ASN A 109 30.91 6.97 1.00
C ASN A 109 29.80 7.15 -0.06
N LEU A 110 28.53 7.09 0.37
CA LEU A 110 27.37 7.19 -0.52
C LEU A 110 26.73 8.57 -0.45
N ILE A 111 26.37 9.15 -1.59
CA ILE A 111 25.47 10.32 -1.63
C ILE A 111 24.04 9.82 -1.52
N ILE A 112 23.36 10.15 -0.42
CA ILE A 112 21.98 9.79 -0.15
C ILE A 112 21.11 11.04 -0.25
N CYS A 113 19.99 10.94 -0.98
CA CYS A 113 18.99 12.01 -0.98
C CYS A 113 18.14 11.96 0.29
N LYS A 114 18.06 13.06 1.05
CA LYS A 114 17.29 13.14 2.30
C LYS A 114 15.79 12.94 2.09
N SER A 115 15.21 13.49 1.01
CA SER A 115 13.77 13.34 0.74
C SER A 115 13.41 11.97 0.19
N CYS A 116 14.29 11.40 -0.64
CA CYS A 116 14.03 10.15 -1.35
C CYS A 116 14.49 8.91 -0.57
N ARG A 117 15.48 9.08 0.33
CA ARG A 117 16.05 8.05 1.20
C ARG A 117 16.60 6.85 0.42
N TYR A 118 17.29 7.14 -0.68
CA TYR A 118 18.10 6.19 -1.45
C TYR A 118 19.40 6.86 -1.91
N ALA A 119 20.42 6.03 -2.12
CA ALA A 119 21.71 6.44 -2.65
C ALA A 119 21.63 6.77 -4.15
N LEU A 120 22.43 7.75 -4.55
CA LEU A 120 22.62 8.16 -5.93
C LEU A 120 24.02 7.77 -6.39
N ASN A 121 24.13 7.32 -7.63
CA ASN A 121 25.44 7.14 -8.24
C ASN A 121 26.16 8.50 -8.34
N PRO A 122 27.49 8.56 -8.11
CA PRO A 122 28.31 9.77 -8.12
C PRO A 122 28.52 10.36 -9.52
N VAL A 123 27.54 10.19 -10.41
CA VAL A 123 27.53 10.76 -11.74
C VAL A 123 26.80 12.09 -11.67
N ILE A 124 27.51 13.20 -11.91
CA ILE A 124 26.97 14.57 -11.85
C ILE A 124 25.63 14.70 -12.58
N ARG A 125 25.53 14.19 -13.82
CA ARG A 125 24.30 14.21 -14.63
C ARG A 125 23.14 13.51 -13.93
N THR A 126 23.41 12.43 -13.20
CA THR A 126 22.41 11.65 -12.49
C THR A 126 21.87 12.43 -11.29
N ILE A 127 22.75 13.08 -10.52
CA ILE A 127 22.40 13.91 -9.37
C ILE A 127 21.58 15.13 -9.81
N CYS A 128 22.04 15.88 -10.82
CA CYS A 128 21.29 17.02 -11.37
C CYS A 128 19.91 16.59 -11.89
N ARG A 129 19.84 15.48 -12.66
CA ARG A 129 18.57 14.96 -13.20
C ARG A 129 17.62 14.51 -12.10
N HIS A 130 18.13 13.86 -11.06
CA HIS A 130 17.33 13.45 -9.91
C HIS A 130 16.75 14.67 -9.19
N SER A 131 17.60 15.65 -8.85
CA SER A 131 17.21 16.91 -8.20
C SER A 131 16.07 17.59 -8.94
N LYS A 132 16.23 17.77 -10.26
CA LYS A 132 15.24 18.45 -11.10
C LYS A 132 13.93 17.66 -11.19
N ARG A 133 13.99 16.34 -11.42
CA ARG A 133 12.79 15.53 -11.68
C ARG A 133 12.02 15.13 -10.42
N LYS A 134 12.69 14.96 -9.30
CA LYS A 134 12.08 14.47 -8.05
C LYS A 134 11.78 15.59 -7.07
N HIS A 135 12.58 16.65 -7.07
CA HIS A 135 12.50 17.72 -6.07
C HIS A 135 12.33 19.10 -6.68
N GLN A 136 12.23 19.22 -8.01
CA GLN A 136 12.11 20.50 -8.73
C GLN A 136 13.25 21.49 -8.42
N GLN A 137 14.41 20.97 -8.00
CA GLN A 137 15.60 21.75 -7.68
C GLN A 137 16.54 21.83 -8.88
N ASN A 138 16.96 23.04 -9.23
CA ASN A 138 17.93 23.29 -10.29
C ASN A 138 19.35 23.33 -9.72
N ILE A 139 19.95 22.15 -9.58
CA ILE A 139 21.36 22.03 -9.19
C ILE A 139 22.23 21.99 -10.44
N THR A 140 23.21 22.89 -10.51
CA THR A 140 24.12 22.94 -11.66
C THR A 140 25.23 21.91 -11.55
N PRO A 141 25.84 21.47 -12.68
CA PRO A 141 27.01 20.60 -12.64
C PRO A 141 28.18 21.15 -11.81
N SER A 142 28.33 22.48 -11.79
CA SER A 142 29.38 23.16 -11.01
C SER A 142 29.15 23.05 -9.51
N ASP A 143 27.89 23.12 -9.06
CA ASP A 143 27.53 22.94 -7.65
C ASP A 143 27.86 21.52 -7.18
N VAL A 144 27.51 20.51 -7.98
CA VAL A 144 27.81 19.11 -7.66
C VAL A 144 29.32 18.86 -7.66
N LYS A 145 30.08 19.43 -8.61
CA LYS A 145 31.54 19.31 -8.64
C LYS A 145 32.18 19.93 -7.40
N ARG A 146 31.79 21.15 -7.04
CA ARG A 146 32.29 21.84 -5.85
C ARG A 146 31.99 21.05 -4.58
N ALA A 147 30.78 20.51 -4.48
CA ALA A 147 30.39 19.67 -3.38
C ALA A 147 31.21 18.39 -3.28
N MET A 148 31.41 17.70 -4.41
CA MET A 148 32.20 16.48 -4.44
C MET A 148 33.68 16.75 -4.13
N SER A 149 34.22 17.91 -4.50
CA SER A 149 35.62 18.27 -4.19
C SER A 149 35.86 18.64 -2.72
N ILE A 150 34.80 18.97 -1.97
CA ILE A 150 34.89 19.24 -0.52
C ILE A 150 34.91 17.93 0.29
N LEU A 151 34.51 16.82 -0.33
CA LEU A 151 34.50 15.53 0.35
C LEU A 151 35.90 14.95 0.31
N ASP A 152 36.48 14.72 1.48
CA ASP A 152 37.81 14.12 1.64
C ASP A 152 37.89 12.66 1.16
N SER A 153 36.72 12.03 0.94
CA SER A 153 36.59 10.63 0.55
C SER A 153 35.98 10.47 -0.84
N GLU A 154 36.49 9.49 -1.59
CA GLU A 154 35.94 9.13 -2.89
C GLU A 154 34.51 8.60 -2.75
N ILE A 155 33.56 9.27 -3.40
CA ILE A 155 32.16 8.86 -3.39
C ILE A 155 31.96 7.65 -4.28
N VAL A 156 31.27 6.67 -3.72
CA VAL A 156 31.14 5.33 -4.25
C VAL A 156 29.85 5.15 -5.05
N GLY A 157 29.94 4.45 -6.19
CA GLY A 157 28.83 4.05 -7.05
C GLY A 157 28.34 2.62 -6.82
N SER A 158 27.23 2.27 -7.49
CA SER A 158 26.55 0.96 -7.39
C SER A 158 27.38 -0.24 -7.86
N ASP A 159 28.46 0.00 -8.58
CA ASP A 159 29.40 -0.97 -9.14
C ASP A 159 30.62 -1.22 -8.26
N HIS A 160 30.79 -0.46 -7.18
CA HIS A 160 31.94 -0.57 -6.32
C HIS A 160 31.91 -1.81 -5.43
N HIS A 161 33.09 -2.42 -5.25
CA HIS A 161 33.25 -3.70 -4.55
C HIS A 161 32.81 -3.67 -3.08
N SER A 162 32.98 -2.52 -2.38
CA SER A 162 32.53 -2.36 -0.98
C SER A 162 31.02 -2.53 -0.80
N LEU A 163 30.24 -2.32 -1.86
CA LEU A 163 28.78 -2.45 -1.82
C LEU A 163 28.28 -3.83 -2.23
N ARG A 164 29.17 -4.76 -2.57
CA ARG A 164 28.80 -6.08 -3.11
C ARG A 164 27.81 -6.82 -2.23
N LYS A 165 27.96 -6.74 -0.89
CA LYS A 165 27.05 -7.35 0.08
C LYS A 165 25.59 -6.86 -0.03
N PHE A 166 25.38 -5.63 -0.47
CA PHE A 166 24.05 -5.03 -0.66
C PHE A 166 23.49 -5.26 -2.06
N MET A 167 24.38 -5.34 -3.06
CA MET A 167 24.01 -5.46 -4.47
C MET A 167 23.80 -6.92 -4.90
N ILE A 168 24.44 -7.86 -4.21
CA ILE A 168 24.28 -9.31 -4.38
C ILE A 168 24.01 -9.87 -2.98
N PRO A 169 22.77 -9.73 -2.48
CA PRO A 169 22.45 -10.10 -1.11
C PRO A 169 22.49 -11.62 -0.93
N GLY A 170 23.02 -12.04 0.22
CA GLY A 170 22.89 -13.41 0.71
C GLY A 170 21.58 -13.63 1.45
N SER A 171 21.37 -14.84 1.97
CA SER A 171 20.16 -15.17 2.75
C SER A 171 20.19 -14.60 4.18
N GLU A 172 21.34 -14.09 4.62
CA GLU A 172 21.50 -13.48 5.93
C GLU A 172 20.94 -12.06 5.95
N LEU A 173 20.30 -11.69 7.06
CA LEU A 173 19.87 -10.33 7.32
C LEU A 173 21.08 -9.50 7.76
N ILE A 174 21.19 -8.29 7.24
CA ILE A 174 22.29 -7.38 7.57
C ILE A 174 21.80 -6.16 8.34
N GLU A 175 22.72 -5.43 8.95
CA GLU A 175 22.38 -4.19 9.65
C GLU A 175 21.77 -3.14 8.70
N PRO A 176 20.70 -2.43 9.12
CA PRO A 176 20.11 -1.38 8.32
C PRO A 176 21.13 -0.28 7.99
N VAL A 177 21.19 0.10 6.71
CA VAL A 177 22.00 1.24 6.27
C VAL A 177 21.30 2.53 6.67
N GLN A 178 22.00 3.36 7.44
CA GLN A 178 21.45 4.60 7.97
C GLN A 178 20.99 5.52 6.83
N GLY A 179 19.87 6.22 7.06
CA GLY A 179 19.27 7.17 6.11
C GLY A 179 18.75 6.56 4.79
N ILE A 180 18.83 5.24 4.59
CA ILE A 180 18.14 4.53 3.52
C ILE A 180 16.74 4.11 3.99
N LYS A 181 15.74 4.23 3.11
CA LYS A 181 14.35 3.91 3.44
C LYS A 181 14.19 2.43 3.74
N LEU A 182 13.63 2.15 4.92
CA LEU A 182 13.16 0.82 5.29
C LEU A 182 11.82 0.52 4.65
N HIS A 183 11.65 -0.71 4.18
CA HIS A 183 10.41 -1.20 3.61
C HIS A 183 10.02 -2.54 4.24
N TYR A 184 8.72 -2.79 4.37
CA TYR A 184 8.22 -4.14 4.53
C TYR A 184 8.38 -4.89 3.21
N GLY A 185 8.84 -6.13 3.27
CA GLY A 185 9.08 -6.96 2.11
C GLY A 185 9.06 -8.44 2.44
N PHE A 186 9.57 -9.21 1.50
CA PHE A 186 9.53 -10.66 1.49
C PHE A 186 10.89 -11.21 1.10
N GLN A 187 11.27 -12.30 1.75
CA GLN A 187 12.44 -13.11 1.46
C GLN A 187 11.99 -14.48 0.97
N CYS A 188 12.58 -14.98 -0.11
CA CYS A 188 12.37 -16.34 -0.56
C CYS A 188 12.99 -17.32 0.46
N VAL A 189 12.28 -18.41 0.78
CA VAL A 189 12.81 -19.43 1.71
C VAL A 189 13.89 -20.32 1.07
N ASP A 190 13.85 -20.48 -0.26
CA ASP A 190 14.74 -21.38 -1.00
C ASP A 190 15.99 -20.65 -1.56
N CYS A 191 15.96 -19.33 -1.69
CA CYS A 191 17.11 -18.57 -2.22
C CYS A 191 17.21 -17.16 -1.63
N SER A 192 18.31 -16.46 -1.93
CA SER A 192 18.59 -15.11 -1.41
C SER A 192 17.85 -13.98 -2.13
N TYR A 193 16.67 -14.27 -2.71
CA TYR A 193 15.86 -13.26 -3.37
C TYR A 193 14.99 -12.49 -2.37
N TYR A 194 15.06 -11.16 -2.45
CA TYR A 194 14.21 -10.25 -1.68
C TYR A 194 13.42 -9.35 -2.60
N CYS A 195 12.20 -9.01 -2.20
CA CYS A 195 11.41 -7.99 -2.86
C CYS A 195 10.46 -7.28 -1.89
N ARG A 196 9.85 -6.19 -2.34
CA ARG A 196 8.89 -5.42 -1.55
C ARG A 196 7.46 -5.95 -1.63
N GLU A 197 7.07 -6.51 -2.77
CA GLU A 197 5.67 -6.80 -3.09
C GLU A 197 5.39 -8.30 -3.06
N ALA A 198 4.25 -8.69 -2.46
CA ALA A 198 3.84 -10.09 -2.36
C ALA A 198 3.63 -10.75 -3.74
N GLU A 199 3.19 -9.98 -4.73
CA GLU A 199 3.06 -10.48 -6.11
C GLU A 199 4.42 -10.78 -6.74
N SER A 200 5.43 -9.96 -6.47
CA SER A 200 6.79 -10.16 -6.98
C SER A 200 7.42 -11.45 -6.42
N ILE A 201 7.23 -11.74 -5.13
CA ILE A 201 7.78 -12.97 -4.53
C ILE A 201 7.06 -14.22 -5.04
N ARG A 202 5.73 -14.16 -5.21
CA ARG A 202 4.96 -15.27 -5.80
C ARG A 202 5.39 -15.55 -7.24
N LYS A 203 5.57 -14.51 -8.04
CA LYS A 203 6.06 -14.64 -9.41
C LYS A 203 7.48 -15.18 -9.46
N HIS A 204 8.36 -14.72 -8.58
CA HIS A 204 9.70 -15.26 -8.44
C HIS A 204 9.64 -16.76 -8.14
N TRP A 205 8.84 -17.18 -7.17
CA TRP A 205 8.66 -18.59 -6.82
C TRP A 205 8.17 -19.42 -8.00
N SER A 206 7.12 -18.97 -8.69
CA SER A 206 6.57 -19.71 -9.84
C SER A 206 7.53 -19.82 -11.03
N ILE A 207 8.54 -18.94 -11.14
CA ILE A 207 9.47 -18.97 -12.28
C ILE A 207 10.75 -19.73 -11.91
N ILE A 208 11.30 -19.47 -10.73
CA ILE A 208 12.62 -19.99 -10.32
C ILE A 208 12.48 -21.34 -9.59
N HIS A 209 11.35 -21.56 -8.93
CA HIS A 209 11.09 -22.73 -8.08
C HIS A 209 9.87 -23.56 -8.57
N ALA A 210 9.47 -23.43 -9.85
CA ALA A 210 8.44 -24.27 -10.46
C ALA A 210 8.88 -25.74 -10.47
N GLY A 211 8.52 -26.48 -9.42
CA GLY A 211 8.92 -27.88 -9.22
C GLY A 211 9.14 -28.24 -7.75
N SER A 212 9.32 -27.25 -6.86
CA SER A 212 9.41 -27.50 -5.43
C SER A 212 8.05 -27.89 -4.85
N ILE A 213 8.01 -28.99 -4.09
CA ILE A 213 6.83 -29.53 -3.40
C ILE A 213 6.29 -28.47 -2.43
N SER A 214 4.97 -28.28 -2.40
CA SER A 214 4.30 -27.20 -1.69
C SER A 214 4.62 -27.18 -0.19
N GLN A 215 5.55 -26.31 0.23
CA GLN A 215 5.62 -25.89 1.62
C GLN A 215 4.48 -24.90 1.91
N SER A 216 3.96 -24.95 3.14
CA SER A 216 2.86 -24.09 3.61
C SER A 216 3.20 -22.60 3.60
N SER A 217 4.48 -22.23 3.57
CA SER A 217 4.95 -20.85 3.35
C SER A 217 6.17 -20.81 2.41
N VAL A 218 5.99 -20.27 1.21
CA VAL A 218 7.06 -20.16 0.19
C VAL A 218 7.91 -18.88 0.31
N PHE A 219 7.63 -18.05 1.31
CA PHE A 219 8.37 -16.83 1.62
C PHE A 219 8.21 -16.43 3.08
N ARG A 220 9.16 -15.65 3.60
CA ARG A 220 9.12 -15.02 4.92
C ARG A 220 8.94 -13.52 4.80
N GLN A 221 8.10 -12.92 5.65
CA GLN A 221 8.02 -11.46 5.76
C GLN A 221 9.23 -10.92 6.52
N VAL A 222 9.91 -9.93 5.94
CA VAL A 222 11.12 -9.33 6.49
C VAL A 222 11.12 -7.82 6.24
N HIS A 223 12.01 -7.10 6.92
CA HIS A 223 12.34 -5.74 6.51
C HIS A 223 13.37 -5.78 5.39
N VAL A 224 13.21 -4.91 4.40
CA VAL A 224 14.13 -4.80 3.27
C VAL A 224 14.53 -3.36 3.01
N GLN A 225 15.74 -3.17 2.51
CA GLN A 225 16.24 -1.89 2.00
C GLN A 225 16.78 -2.07 0.58
N THR A 226 16.95 -0.96 -0.13
CA THR A 226 17.66 -0.91 -1.41
C THR A 226 18.51 0.35 -1.45
N LEU A 227 19.80 0.22 -1.77
CA LEU A 227 20.69 1.37 -1.86
C LEU A 227 20.32 2.25 -3.05
N PHE A 228 20.22 1.67 -4.25
CA PHE A 228 19.98 2.41 -5.49
C PHE A 228 18.61 2.06 -6.07
N LYS A 229 17.95 3.04 -6.69
CA LYS A 229 16.72 2.81 -7.47
C LYS A 229 17.01 2.82 -8.97
N GLY A 230 16.39 1.89 -9.69
CA GLY A 230 16.45 1.79 -11.15
C GLY A 230 16.22 0.38 -11.69
N PRO A 231 16.59 0.11 -12.95
CA PRO A 231 16.44 -1.22 -13.56
C PRO A 231 17.20 -2.34 -12.81
N LYS A 232 18.30 -1.98 -12.15
CA LYS A 232 19.13 -2.88 -11.35
C LYS A 232 18.84 -2.75 -9.84
N THR A 233 17.60 -2.39 -9.46
CA THR A 233 17.21 -2.36 -8.04
C THR A 233 17.40 -3.76 -7.45
N ARG A 234 18.04 -3.81 -6.28
CA ARG A 234 18.28 -5.03 -5.52
C ARG A 234 17.90 -4.74 -4.08
N PHE A 235 16.95 -5.53 -3.58
CA PHE A 235 16.56 -5.48 -2.18
C PHE A 235 17.43 -6.45 -1.40
N PHE A 236 17.77 -6.08 -0.17
CA PHE A 236 18.43 -6.94 0.80
C PHE A 236 17.64 -6.92 2.10
N GLY A 237 17.62 -8.08 2.79
CA GLY A 237 16.96 -8.21 4.08
C GLY A 237 17.76 -7.51 5.17
N VAL A 238 17.08 -6.85 6.11
CA VAL A 238 17.73 -6.18 7.24
C VAL A 238 17.18 -6.63 8.57
N ASN A 239 18.07 -6.71 9.55
CA ASN A 239 17.74 -6.99 10.94
C ASN A 239 17.28 -5.70 11.63
N ALA A 240 16.03 -5.31 11.40
CA ALA A 240 15.50 -4.13 12.09
C ALA A 240 15.29 -4.48 13.58
N LEU A 241 15.89 -3.68 14.47
CA LEU A 241 15.68 -3.77 15.92
C LEU A 241 14.22 -3.56 16.33
N GLN A 242 13.40 -2.95 15.46
CA GLN A 242 11.97 -2.95 15.64
C GLN A 242 11.42 -4.30 15.20
N PRO A 243 10.75 -5.05 16.09
CA PRO A 243 10.02 -6.23 15.67
C PRO A 243 9.11 -5.79 14.53
N LEU A 244 9.17 -6.51 13.40
CA LEU A 244 8.04 -6.54 12.47
C LEU A 244 6.81 -6.65 13.38
N LYS A 245 5.76 -5.85 13.16
CA LYS A 245 4.49 -6.13 13.81
C LYS A 245 4.20 -7.60 13.48
N GLN A 246 4.53 -8.47 14.42
CA GLN A 246 4.02 -9.80 14.52
C GLN A 246 2.54 -9.50 14.42
N THR A 247 1.89 -10.03 13.38
CA THR A 247 0.43 -10.05 13.35
C THR A 247 0.04 -10.41 14.77
N VAL A 248 -0.50 -9.43 15.50
CA VAL A 248 -0.84 -9.60 16.91
C VAL A 248 -1.63 -10.90 16.90
N GLU A 249 -1.15 -11.91 17.62
CA GLU A 249 -2.00 -13.05 17.91
C GLU A 249 -3.18 -12.41 18.63
N LEU A 250 -4.25 -12.13 17.87
CA LEU A 250 -5.49 -11.63 18.41
C LEU A 250 -5.88 -12.66 19.47
N ASP A 251 -5.97 -12.21 20.73
CA ASP A 251 -6.52 -13.04 21.79
C ASP A 251 -7.92 -13.48 21.31
N ALA A 252 -8.30 -14.72 21.58
CA ALA A 252 -9.66 -15.19 21.31
C ALA A 252 -10.72 -14.20 21.80
N ARG A 253 -10.43 -13.48 22.90
CA ARG A 253 -11.26 -12.41 23.45
C ARG A 253 -11.41 -11.18 22.54
N ASP A 254 -10.41 -10.81 21.75
CA ASP A 254 -10.52 -9.70 20.79
C ASP A 254 -11.37 -10.10 19.58
N VAL A 255 -11.33 -11.38 19.21
CA VAL A 255 -12.19 -11.95 18.17
C VAL A 255 -13.63 -12.01 18.68
N ASP A 256 -13.86 -12.56 19.88
CA ASP A 256 -15.18 -12.64 20.49
C ASP A 256 -15.82 -11.25 20.70
N ALA A 257 -15.03 -10.25 21.11
CA ALA A 257 -15.51 -8.87 21.23
C ALA A 257 -15.90 -8.25 19.88
N ALA A 258 -15.21 -8.62 18.79
CA ALA A 258 -15.59 -8.21 17.44
C ALA A 258 -16.88 -8.92 16.96
N PHE A 259 -17.10 -10.18 17.33
CA PHE A 259 -18.33 -10.92 17.05
C PHE A 259 -19.53 -10.37 17.84
N GLU A 260 -19.34 -10.02 19.11
CA GLU A 260 -20.35 -9.35 19.96
C GLU A 260 -20.70 -7.95 19.45
N ALA A 261 -19.70 -7.16 19.05
CA ALA A 261 -19.90 -5.83 18.46
C ALA A 261 -20.69 -5.86 17.13
N LEU A 262 -20.72 -7.02 16.46
CA LEU A 262 -21.50 -7.25 15.24
C LEU A 262 -22.89 -7.87 15.48
N HIS A 263 -23.29 -8.09 16.75
CA HIS A 263 -24.59 -8.67 17.14
C HIS A 263 -24.88 -10.04 16.49
N LEU A 264 -23.85 -10.86 16.29
CA LEU A 264 -23.94 -12.14 15.56
C LEU A 264 -24.37 -13.34 16.42
N ASN A 265 -24.64 -13.16 17.72
CA ASN A 265 -25.06 -14.22 18.66
C ASN A 265 -26.58 -14.28 18.85
N ASN A 266 -27.36 -14.51 17.79
CA ASN A 266 -28.80 -14.76 17.92
C ASN A 266 -29.17 -16.15 17.36
N PRO A 267 -29.57 -17.13 18.19
CA PRO A 267 -29.78 -18.50 17.77
C PRO A 267 -31.25 -18.75 17.45
N THR A 268 -31.74 -18.27 16.30
CA THR A 268 -32.99 -18.81 15.73
C THR A 268 -33.13 -18.42 14.27
N ILE A 269 -33.09 -19.43 13.38
CA ILE A 269 -34.11 -19.75 12.35
C ILE A 269 -33.44 -20.69 11.34
N ALA A 270 -33.89 -21.95 11.30
CA ALA A 270 -33.45 -22.96 10.34
C ALA A 270 -34.43 -23.06 9.15
N VAL A 271 -33.90 -23.30 7.95
CA VAL A 271 -34.22 -24.39 6.97
C VAL A 271 -33.87 -23.95 5.53
N SER A 272 -33.27 -24.90 4.79
CA SER A 272 -32.57 -24.79 3.51
C SER A 272 -33.45 -25.00 2.27
N ALA A 273 -33.13 -24.30 1.17
CA ALA A 273 -33.45 -24.71 -0.19
C ALA A 273 -32.21 -24.55 -1.10
N LEU A 274 -31.75 -25.66 -1.68
CA LEU A 274 -30.57 -25.75 -2.56
C LEU A 274 -30.83 -25.10 -3.93
N LEU A 275 -30.04 -24.07 -4.28
CA LEU A 275 -30.02 -23.48 -5.62
C LEU A 275 -29.23 -24.33 -6.63
N ASP A 276 -29.76 -24.45 -7.86
CA ASP A 276 -29.13 -25.14 -8.98
C ASP A 276 -27.87 -24.37 -9.48
N GLU A 277 -26.74 -25.09 -9.53
CA GLU A 277 -25.39 -24.61 -9.82
C GLU A 277 -25.29 -23.84 -11.15
N HIS A 278 -26.14 -24.16 -12.11
CA HIS A 278 -26.13 -23.54 -13.44
C HIS A 278 -26.75 -22.14 -13.48
N THR A 279 -27.58 -21.79 -12.50
CA THR A 279 -28.25 -20.48 -12.40
C THR A 279 -27.49 -19.48 -11.52
N ARG A 280 -26.45 -19.92 -10.80
CA ARG A 280 -25.66 -19.07 -9.89
C ARG A 280 -24.91 -17.97 -10.64
N HIS A 281 -24.84 -16.76 -10.07
CA HIS A 281 -24.04 -15.67 -10.65
C HIS A 281 -22.54 -16.05 -10.72
N PRO A 282 -21.78 -15.68 -11.78
CA PRO A 282 -20.39 -16.13 -11.97
C PRO A 282 -19.44 -15.81 -10.81
N PHE A 283 -19.68 -14.69 -10.10
CA PHE A 283 -18.94 -14.35 -8.88
C PHE A 283 -19.19 -15.37 -7.76
N PHE A 284 -20.44 -15.75 -7.50
CA PHE A 284 -20.76 -16.71 -6.45
C PHE A 284 -20.28 -18.14 -6.81
N ARG A 285 -20.26 -18.50 -8.10
CA ARG A 285 -19.63 -19.74 -8.55
C ARG A 285 -18.13 -19.79 -8.31
N SER A 286 -17.42 -18.66 -8.42
CA SER A 286 -15.97 -18.63 -8.25
C SER A 286 -15.52 -18.48 -6.81
N THR A 287 -16.37 -17.92 -5.93
CA THR A 287 -16.02 -17.64 -4.54
C THR A 287 -16.78 -18.46 -3.51
N ASN A 288 -17.90 -19.09 -3.88
CA ASN A 288 -18.84 -19.79 -3.00
C ASN A 288 -19.34 -18.97 -1.80
N TRP A 289 -19.36 -17.64 -1.94
CA TRP A 289 -19.74 -16.72 -0.85
C TRP A 289 -21.19 -16.87 -0.39
N ASP A 290 -22.12 -17.09 -1.32
CA ASP A 290 -23.53 -17.40 -1.06
C ASP A 290 -23.68 -18.66 -0.20
N ARG A 291 -22.91 -19.73 -0.48
CA ARG A 291 -22.90 -20.94 0.34
C ARG A 291 -22.29 -20.72 1.72
N LEU A 292 -21.33 -19.82 1.83
CA LEU A 292 -20.74 -19.43 3.12
C LEU A 292 -21.77 -18.67 3.98
N ILE A 293 -22.57 -17.82 3.34
CA ILE A 293 -23.68 -17.10 3.97
C ILE A 293 -24.82 -18.06 4.35
N GLU A 294 -25.18 -19.01 3.49
CA GLU A 294 -26.24 -20.00 3.76
C GLU A 294 -25.85 -20.98 4.88
N ASN A 295 -24.64 -21.54 4.85
CA ASN A 295 -24.23 -22.59 5.79
C ASN A 295 -23.92 -22.05 7.19
N ASP A 296 -23.30 -20.89 7.30
CA ASP A 296 -22.80 -20.40 8.59
C ASP A 296 -23.71 -19.36 9.25
N PHE A 297 -24.66 -18.77 8.49
CA PHE A 297 -25.41 -17.62 8.99
C PHE A 297 -26.94 -17.80 9.01
N GLN A 298 -27.54 -18.79 8.32
CA GLN A 298 -29.00 -19.05 8.27
C GLN A 298 -29.89 -17.80 8.08
N LEU A 299 -29.36 -16.71 7.52
CA LEU A 299 -29.92 -15.38 7.78
C LEU A 299 -30.95 -14.90 6.75
N PHE A 300 -31.09 -15.55 5.57
CA PHE A 300 -32.08 -15.15 4.57
C PHE A 300 -32.58 -16.33 3.71
N ASP A 301 -33.89 -16.32 3.42
CA ASP A 301 -34.50 -17.20 2.41
C ASP A 301 -34.02 -16.80 1.00
N PRO A 302 -33.38 -17.70 0.24
CA PRO A 302 -32.94 -17.45 -1.13
C PRO A 302 -34.05 -16.95 -2.07
N ALA A 303 -35.31 -17.35 -1.84
CA ALA A 303 -36.45 -16.87 -2.62
C ALA A 303 -36.69 -15.37 -2.44
N ILE A 304 -36.45 -14.84 -1.23
CA ILE A 304 -36.60 -13.42 -0.92
C ILE A 304 -35.50 -12.60 -1.60
N LEU A 305 -34.25 -13.09 -1.62
CA LEU A 305 -33.16 -12.44 -2.35
C LEU A 305 -33.43 -12.40 -3.86
N ILE A 306 -33.99 -13.46 -4.42
CA ILE A 306 -34.36 -13.52 -5.84
C ILE A 306 -35.56 -12.61 -6.14
N GLU A 307 -36.57 -12.53 -5.28
CA GLU A 307 -37.68 -11.57 -5.43
C GLU A 307 -37.21 -10.12 -5.31
N ILE A 308 -36.31 -9.80 -4.37
CA ILE A 308 -35.72 -8.46 -4.22
C ILE A 308 -34.92 -8.07 -5.47
N VAL A 309 -34.18 -9.03 -6.06
CA VAL A 309 -33.44 -8.83 -7.31
C VAL A 309 -34.36 -8.80 -8.54
N ALA A 310 -35.51 -9.47 -8.51
CA ALA A 310 -36.51 -9.44 -9.59
C ALA A 310 -37.41 -8.20 -9.56
N LEU A 311 -37.59 -7.58 -8.39
CA LEU A 311 -38.32 -6.32 -8.20
C LEU A 311 -37.42 -5.08 -8.38
N ALA A 312 -36.10 -5.30 -8.50
CA ALA A 312 -35.10 -4.27 -8.78
C ALA A 312 -35.34 -3.64 -10.17
N ASN A 313 -35.46 -2.32 -10.19
CA ASN A 313 -35.69 -1.53 -11.38
C ASN A 313 -34.54 -0.51 -11.46
N ASP A 314 -33.73 -0.57 -12.51
CA ASP A 314 -32.43 0.13 -12.72
C ASP A 314 -32.46 1.68 -12.55
N HIS A 315 -33.59 2.26 -12.16
CA HIS A 315 -33.83 3.69 -12.00
C HIS A 315 -34.29 4.11 -10.59
N ASP A 316 -34.37 3.19 -9.61
CA ASP A 316 -34.82 3.53 -8.25
C ASP A 316 -33.65 4.06 -7.37
N PRO A 317 -33.72 5.28 -6.82
CA PRO A 317 -32.73 5.80 -5.88
C PRO A 317 -32.66 5.05 -4.54
N LEU A 318 -33.72 4.37 -4.10
CA LEU A 318 -33.68 3.51 -2.91
C LEU A 318 -32.80 2.27 -3.16
N GLU A 319 -32.81 1.76 -4.39
CA GLU A 319 -32.02 0.60 -4.81
C GLU A 319 -30.53 0.93 -4.90
N ASN A 320 -30.16 2.12 -5.38
CA ASN A 320 -28.78 2.59 -5.33
C ASN A 320 -28.31 2.76 -3.87
N LEU A 321 -29.19 3.19 -2.97
CA LEU A 321 -28.89 3.30 -1.54
C LEU A 321 -28.65 1.92 -0.91
N VAL A 322 -29.42 0.90 -1.29
CA VAL A 322 -29.25 -0.48 -0.83
C VAL A 322 -27.97 -1.09 -1.41
N LEU A 323 -27.66 -0.86 -2.68
CA LEU A 323 -26.40 -1.30 -3.29
C LEU A 323 -25.20 -0.62 -2.65
N ASP A 324 -25.27 0.68 -2.38
CA ASP A 324 -24.21 1.41 -1.67
C ASP A 324 -24.05 0.87 -0.24
N ALA A 325 -25.14 0.59 0.48
CA ALA A 325 -25.08 -0.02 1.82
C ALA A 325 -24.51 -1.45 1.79
N CYS A 326 -24.85 -2.25 0.78
CA CYS A 326 -24.28 -3.59 0.57
C CYS A 326 -22.79 -3.52 0.21
N ILE A 327 -22.37 -2.57 -0.63
CA ILE A 327 -20.96 -2.33 -0.96
C ILE A 327 -20.20 -1.87 0.28
N ASP A 328 -20.76 -0.94 1.06
CA ASP A 328 -20.16 -0.46 2.31
C ASP A 328 -20.06 -1.59 3.34
N TYR A 329 -21.05 -2.48 3.42
CA TYR A 329 -21.00 -3.67 4.27
C TYR A 329 -19.93 -4.66 3.79
N ILE A 330 -19.88 -4.98 2.49
CA ILE A 330 -18.85 -5.85 1.92
C ILE A 330 -17.45 -5.27 2.12
N ASP A 331 -17.27 -3.96 1.92
CA ASP A 331 -16.01 -3.27 2.14
C ASP A 331 -15.64 -3.27 3.63
N THR A 332 -16.63 -3.12 4.52
CA THR A 332 -16.42 -3.22 5.97
C THR A 332 -15.97 -4.62 6.38
N VAL A 333 -16.68 -5.66 5.90
CA VAL A 333 -16.33 -7.07 6.12
C VAL A 333 -14.96 -7.40 5.52
N HIS A 334 -14.67 -6.94 4.30
CA HIS A 334 -13.37 -7.11 3.66
C HIS A 334 -12.25 -6.44 4.45
N ASN A 335 -12.46 -5.22 4.94
CA ASN A 335 -11.49 -4.51 5.77
C ASN A 335 -11.30 -5.15 7.15
N LEU A 336 -12.33 -5.75 7.73
CA LEU A 336 -12.24 -6.54 8.96
C LEU A 336 -11.46 -7.83 8.70
N LEU A 337 -11.75 -8.55 7.62
CA LEU A 337 -11.05 -9.78 7.23
C LEU A 337 -9.57 -9.54 6.88
N LEU A 338 -9.23 -8.38 6.31
CA LEU A 338 -7.83 -7.97 6.08
C LEU A 338 -7.04 -7.79 7.38
N ARG A 339 -7.72 -7.62 8.52
CA ARG A 339 -7.11 -7.52 9.85
C ARG A 339 -7.03 -8.85 10.57
N VAL A 340 -7.73 -9.88 10.08
CA VAL A 340 -7.67 -11.24 10.64
C VAL A 340 -6.46 -11.97 10.04
N PRO A 341 -5.59 -12.59 10.86
CA PRO A 341 -4.46 -13.37 10.37
C PRO A 341 -4.92 -14.47 9.40
N PHE A 342 -4.17 -14.67 8.30
CA PHE A 342 -4.50 -15.63 7.24
C PHE A 342 -4.83 -17.05 7.75
N VAL A 343 -4.23 -17.47 8.87
CA VAL A 343 -4.49 -18.77 9.51
C VAL A 343 -5.90 -18.83 10.13
N ALA A 344 -6.37 -17.74 10.73
CA ALA A 344 -7.73 -17.63 11.26
C ALA A 344 -8.75 -17.51 10.11
N THR A 345 -8.45 -16.74 9.06
CA THR A 345 -9.27 -16.71 7.83
C THR A 345 -9.36 -18.11 7.20
N ARG A 346 -8.26 -18.87 7.17
CA ARG A 346 -8.26 -20.25 6.66
C ARG A 346 -9.05 -21.21 7.55
N LYS A 347 -8.99 -21.10 8.88
CA LYS A 347 -9.82 -21.87 9.80
C LYS A 347 -11.31 -21.61 9.55
N ILE A 348 -11.70 -20.33 9.49
CA ILE A 348 -13.06 -19.86 9.18
C ILE A 348 -13.52 -20.43 7.83
N LEU A 349 -12.70 -20.33 6.78
CA LEU A 349 -13.06 -20.78 5.43
C LEU A 349 -12.99 -22.31 5.24
N SER A 350 -12.37 -23.05 6.16
CA SER A 350 -12.18 -24.51 6.02
C SER A 350 -13.26 -25.34 6.72
N GLY A 351 -14.19 -24.72 7.46
CA GLY A 351 -15.31 -25.41 8.10
C GLY A 351 -14.92 -26.48 9.14
N ASN A 352 -13.64 -26.56 9.52
CA ASN A 352 -13.17 -27.52 10.52
C ASN A 352 -13.19 -26.85 11.89
N SER A 353 -14.25 -27.14 12.64
CA SER A 353 -14.29 -27.03 14.11
C SER A 353 -13.25 -27.96 14.73
#